data_AF-A0A7K2XDW7-F1
#
_entry.id   AF-A0A7K2XDW7-F1
#
_cell.length_a   1.000
_cell.length_b   1.000
_cell.length_c   1.000
_cell.angle_alpha   90.00
_cell.angle_beta   90.00
_cell.angle_gamma   90.00
#
_symmetry.space_group_name_H-M   'P 1'
#
loop_
_entity.id
_entity.type
_entity.pdbx_description
1 polymer ?
#
loop_
_entity_poly.entity_id
_entity_poly.type
_entity_poly.pdbx_seq_one_letter_code
_entity_poly.pdbx_strand_id
1 'polypeptide(L)'
;MTATALVALTATACSSGDSGSRVEGLCGPAADSAAGKSLREVLGTDDFTAEALTPDDRFAERFKQDLEEWGGGPNSTSPSFLCRFVPEDSKNHVLLGFAWSPADQPGKERARGGTVYDVSGATGTAVPLATELFAPCELGGELSGPSRKAVLRADATLTVDRGRDTDRQRETSELSFLYLMTREAAKVLGCENHPLADDPVVKPLTGSTP
;
A
#
# COMPACT_ATOMS: atom_id res chain seq x y z
N MET A 1 65.81 -3.61 -5.65
CA MET A 1 64.56 -3.54 -4.87
C MET A 1 63.40 -3.38 -5.84
N THR A 2 62.37 -4.23 -5.67
CA THR A 2 60.94 -4.06 -6.08
C THR A 2 60.59 -3.82 -7.55
N ALA A 3 59.56 -4.41 -8.17
CA ALA A 3 58.62 -5.49 -7.84
C ALA A 3 57.85 -5.81 -9.15
N THR A 4 57.59 -7.10 -9.42
CA THR A 4 56.82 -7.59 -10.57
C THR A 4 55.32 -7.30 -10.37
N ALA A 5 54.65 -6.67 -11.33
CA ALA A 5 53.19 -6.51 -11.32
C ALA A 5 52.56 -7.46 -12.35
N LEU A 6 51.98 -8.55 -11.86
CA LEU A 6 51.06 -9.43 -12.59
C LEU A 6 49.71 -8.70 -12.70
N VAL A 7 49.25 -8.41 -13.92
CA VAL A 7 47.87 -7.94 -14.14
C VAL A 7 47.00 -9.16 -14.41
N ALA A 8 46.25 -9.58 -13.39
CA ALA A 8 45.21 -10.57 -13.52
C ALA A 8 43.95 -9.92 -14.14
N LEU A 9 43.62 -10.28 -15.38
CA LEU A 9 42.35 -9.97 -16.02
C LEU A 9 41.28 -10.91 -15.46
N THR A 10 40.64 -10.52 -14.35
CA THR A 10 39.43 -11.22 -13.87
C THR A 10 38.25 -10.79 -14.72
N ALA A 11 37.66 -11.78 -15.40
CA ALA A 11 36.42 -11.66 -16.14
C ALA A 11 35.28 -11.14 -15.25
N THR A 12 34.72 -9.98 -15.58
CA THR A 12 33.35 -9.66 -15.18
C THR A 12 32.42 -10.29 -16.20
N ALA A 13 31.84 -11.43 -15.83
CA ALA A 13 30.67 -11.96 -16.48
C ALA A 13 29.57 -10.87 -16.43
N CYS A 14 29.18 -10.36 -17.59
CA CYS A 14 27.92 -9.67 -17.74
C CYS A 14 26.82 -10.71 -17.48
N SER A 15 26.33 -10.74 -16.24
CA SER A 15 25.05 -11.36 -15.93
C SER A 15 23.97 -10.56 -16.68
N SER A 16 23.52 -11.15 -17.77
CA SER A 16 22.23 -10.88 -18.40
C SER A 16 21.11 -11.26 -17.44
N GLY A 17 20.25 -10.32 -17.09
CA GLY A 17 19.04 -10.59 -16.31
C GLY A 17 18.56 -9.40 -15.50
N ASP A 18 18.24 -8.27 -16.14
CA ASP A 18 17.44 -7.20 -15.52
C ASP A 18 16.44 -6.75 -16.60
N SER A 19 15.45 -7.61 -16.85
CA SER A 19 14.34 -7.33 -17.75
C SER A 19 13.03 -7.31 -16.96
N GLY A 20 12.96 -6.37 -16.02
CA GLY A 20 11.73 -5.80 -15.49
C GLY A 20 12.05 -4.34 -15.22
N SER A 21 11.44 -3.41 -15.98
CA SER A 21 11.61 -1.98 -15.69
C SER A 21 11.24 -1.75 -14.24
N ARG A 22 12.23 -1.47 -13.38
CA ARG A 22 11.96 -1.17 -11.97
C ARG A 22 11.12 0.10 -11.95
N VAL A 23 9.86 -0.05 -11.58
CA VAL A 23 9.01 1.09 -11.25
C VAL A 23 9.65 1.73 -10.03
N GLU A 24 9.84 3.04 -10.03
CA GLU A 24 10.34 3.78 -8.87
C GLU A 24 9.15 4.34 -8.07
N GLY A 25 9.41 4.79 -6.84
CA GLY A 25 8.40 5.44 -6.00
C GLY A 25 7.41 4.47 -5.36
N LEU A 26 6.17 4.93 -5.16
CA LEU A 26 5.14 4.21 -4.41
C LEU A 26 4.86 2.81 -5.00
N CYS A 27 4.80 2.69 -6.33
CA CYS A 27 4.47 1.42 -6.98
C CYS A 27 5.67 0.47 -7.17
N GLY A 28 6.85 0.83 -6.68
CA GLY A 28 8.03 -0.02 -6.73
C GLY A 28 8.81 -0.02 -5.42
N PRO A 29 8.21 -0.52 -4.33
CA PRO A 29 8.89 -0.56 -3.04
C PRO A 29 10.18 -1.38 -3.14
N ALA A 30 11.28 -0.85 -2.60
CA ALA A 30 12.58 -1.51 -2.63
C ALA A 30 12.48 -2.93 -2.05
N ALA A 31 13.19 -3.88 -2.65
CA ALA A 31 13.02 -5.29 -2.32
C ALA A 31 13.31 -5.60 -0.85
N ASP A 32 14.29 -4.94 -0.23
CA ASP A 32 14.68 -5.11 1.17
C ASP A 32 13.83 -4.30 2.16
N SER A 33 13.00 -3.38 1.67
CA SER A 33 12.06 -2.60 2.50
C SER A 33 10.95 -3.48 3.09
N ALA A 34 10.35 -3.03 4.19
CA ALA A 34 9.21 -3.71 4.79
C ALA A 34 8.03 -3.85 3.79
N ALA A 35 7.73 -2.79 3.03
CA ALA A 35 6.68 -2.80 2.01
C ALA A 35 6.97 -3.82 0.90
N GLY A 36 8.22 -3.89 0.42
CA GLY A 36 8.62 -4.85 -0.62
C GLY A 36 8.53 -6.30 -0.14
N LYS A 37 8.96 -6.59 1.09
CA LYS A 37 8.82 -7.92 1.70
C LYS A 37 7.35 -8.32 1.87
N SER A 38 6.53 -7.40 2.38
CA SER A 38 5.10 -7.63 2.58
C SER A 38 4.35 -7.83 1.26
N LEU A 39 4.73 -7.10 0.20
CA LEU A 39 4.19 -7.31 -1.14
C LEU A 39 4.44 -8.74 -1.63
N ARG A 40 5.68 -9.25 -1.51
CA ARG A 40 6.01 -10.62 -1.94
C ARG A 40 5.30 -11.67 -1.11
N GLU A 41 5.09 -11.41 0.18
CA GLU A 41 4.23 -12.26 1.03
C GLU A 41 2.79 -12.28 0.51
N VAL A 42 2.20 -11.12 0.21
CA VAL A 42 0.82 -11.02 -0.34
C VAL A 42 0.71 -11.69 -1.71
N LEU A 43 1.73 -11.57 -2.56
CA LEU A 43 1.76 -12.20 -3.89
C LEU A 43 2.07 -13.71 -3.82
N GLY A 44 2.69 -14.18 -2.74
CA GLY A 44 3.16 -15.56 -2.59
C GLY A 44 4.32 -15.92 -3.52
N THR A 45 5.01 -14.93 -4.09
CA THR A 45 6.12 -15.11 -5.04
C THR A 45 7.09 -13.94 -4.97
N ASP A 46 8.34 -14.20 -5.34
CA ASP A 46 9.33 -13.16 -5.57
C ASP A 46 9.28 -12.60 -7.01
N ASP A 47 8.71 -13.37 -7.93
CA ASP A 47 8.65 -13.05 -9.37
C ASP A 47 7.31 -12.40 -9.72
N PHE A 48 7.32 -11.09 -9.95
CA PHE A 48 6.14 -10.32 -10.33
C PHE A 48 6.51 -9.08 -11.14
N THR A 49 5.51 -8.55 -11.86
CA THR A 49 5.58 -7.27 -12.53
C THR A 49 4.82 -6.21 -11.73
N ALA A 50 5.39 -5.02 -11.65
CA ALA A 50 4.74 -3.84 -11.07
C ALA A 50 4.44 -2.83 -12.18
N GLU A 51 3.28 -2.20 -12.11
CA GLU A 51 2.81 -1.17 -13.03
C GLU A 51 2.35 0.05 -12.23
N ALA A 52 2.90 1.22 -12.53
CA ALA A 52 2.40 2.51 -12.06
C ALA A 52 1.35 3.05 -13.05
N LEU A 53 0.08 2.95 -12.68
CA LEU A 53 -1.05 3.50 -13.42
C LEU A 53 -1.09 5.03 -13.33
N THR A 54 -0.55 5.59 -12.24
CA THR A 54 -0.44 7.03 -11.99
C THR A 54 0.89 7.34 -11.32
N PRO A 55 1.70 8.28 -11.85
CA PRO A 55 2.94 8.73 -11.21
C PRO A 55 2.72 9.42 -9.84
N ASP A 56 3.71 9.35 -8.95
CA ASP A 56 3.63 9.85 -7.56
C ASP A 56 3.35 11.37 -7.46
N ASP A 57 3.95 12.17 -8.34
CA ASP A 57 3.75 13.62 -8.39
C ASP A 57 2.30 13.97 -8.76
N ARG A 58 1.79 13.33 -9.81
CA ARG A 58 0.39 13.45 -10.22
C ARG A 58 -0.56 12.95 -9.13
N PHE A 59 -0.20 11.86 -8.44
CA PHE A 59 -0.96 11.38 -7.29
C PHE A 59 -1.06 12.47 -6.22
N ALA A 60 0.07 13.02 -5.76
CA ALA A 60 0.08 13.99 -4.67
C ALA A 60 -0.70 15.27 -5.01
N GLU A 61 -0.51 15.81 -6.22
CA GLU A 61 -1.24 16.99 -6.69
C GLU A 61 -2.74 16.72 -6.78
N ARG A 62 -3.12 15.62 -7.44
CA ARG A 62 -4.53 15.27 -7.63
C ARG A 62 -5.23 15.02 -6.31
N PHE A 63 -4.59 14.32 -5.38
CA PHE A 63 -5.17 14.00 -4.08
C PHE A 63 -5.42 15.23 -3.21
N LYS A 64 -4.50 16.21 -3.27
CA LYS A 64 -4.65 17.48 -2.57
C LYS A 64 -5.80 18.29 -3.16
N GLN A 65 -5.90 18.35 -4.49
CA GLN A 65 -7.02 18.97 -5.19
C GLN A 65 -8.36 18.29 -4.87
N ASP A 66 -8.41 16.95 -4.91
CA ASP A 66 -9.62 16.20 -4.59
C ASP A 66 -10.08 16.48 -3.15
N LEU A 67 -9.16 16.59 -2.18
CA LEU A 67 -9.51 16.96 -0.80
C LEU A 67 -10.07 18.38 -0.70
N GLU A 68 -9.48 19.33 -1.42
CA GLU A 68 -9.94 20.72 -1.46
C GLU A 68 -11.36 20.82 -2.03
N GLU A 69 -11.61 20.18 -3.17
CA GLU A 69 -12.92 20.16 -3.84
C GLU A 69 -13.97 19.41 -3.02
N TRP A 70 -13.58 18.29 -2.41
CA TRP A 70 -14.47 17.45 -1.61
C TRP A 70 -14.80 18.06 -0.24
N GLY A 71 -13.86 18.77 0.38
CA GLY A 71 -14.06 19.55 1.61
C GLY A 71 -14.46 18.76 2.86
N GLY A 72 -14.32 17.43 2.86
CA GLY A 72 -14.80 16.56 3.94
C GLY A 72 -16.29 16.24 3.85
N GLY A 73 -16.83 16.08 2.63
CA GLY A 73 -18.21 15.70 2.38
C GLY A 73 -18.62 14.36 3.04
N PRO A 74 -19.92 14.02 3.06
CA PRO A 74 -20.43 12.86 3.81
C PRO A 74 -20.11 11.50 3.18
N ASN A 75 -19.68 11.48 1.92
CA ASN A 75 -19.37 10.26 1.17
C ASN A 75 -17.89 10.28 0.78
N SER A 76 -17.25 9.11 0.72
CA SER A 76 -15.86 9.00 0.27
C SER A 76 -15.69 9.47 -1.19
N THR A 77 -14.49 9.95 -1.53
CA THR A 77 -14.13 10.18 -2.95
C THR A 77 -14.00 8.84 -3.68
N SER A 78 -14.04 8.88 -5.01
CA SER A 78 -13.72 7.69 -5.80
C SER A 78 -12.24 7.31 -5.62
N PRO A 79 -11.91 6.02 -5.47
CA PRO A 79 -10.54 5.59 -5.34
C PRO A 79 -9.77 5.80 -6.65
N SER A 80 -8.59 6.39 -6.53
CA SER A 80 -7.60 6.45 -7.61
C SER A 80 -6.68 5.24 -7.48
N PHE A 81 -6.79 4.27 -8.39
CA PHE A 81 -5.90 3.12 -8.43
C PHE A 81 -4.56 3.51 -9.05
N LEU A 82 -3.49 3.34 -8.28
CA LEU A 82 -2.15 3.81 -8.62
C LEU A 82 -1.24 2.67 -9.05
N CYS A 83 -1.32 1.54 -8.35
CA CYS A 83 -0.37 0.46 -8.54
C CYS A 83 -1.10 -0.84 -8.89
N ARG A 84 -0.53 -1.57 -9.85
CA ARG A 84 -0.96 -2.93 -10.17
C ARG A 84 0.24 -3.86 -10.10
N PHE A 85 0.09 -4.94 -9.34
CA PHE A 85 1.12 -5.96 -9.16
C PHE A 85 0.60 -7.30 -9.66
N VAL A 86 1.34 -7.93 -10.57
CA VAL A 86 0.93 -9.18 -11.23
C VAL A 86 2.04 -10.21 -11.06
N PRO A 87 1.82 -11.30 -10.29
CA PRO A 87 2.73 -12.44 -10.28
C PRO A 87 3.02 -12.94 -11.70
N GLU A 88 4.25 -13.37 -11.97
CA GLU A 88 4.57 -13.97 -13.26
C GLU A 88 3.65 -15.17 -13.57
N ASP A 89 3.31 -15.34 -14.84
CA ASP A 89 2.39 -16.39 -15.34
C ASP A 89 0.98 -16.43 -14.71
N SER A 90 0.58 -15.37 -13.99
CA SER A 90 -0.73 -15.27 -13.35
C SER A 90 -1.63 -14.25 -14.02
N LYS A 91 -2.95 -14.51 -13.97
CA LYS A 91 -3.98 -13.50 -14.28
C LYS A 91 -4.45 -12.76 -13.03
N ASN A 92 -4.07 -13.26 -11.87
CA ASN A 92 -4.39 -12.66 -10.59
C ASN A 92 -3.45 -11.48 -10.33
N HIS A 93 -3.91 -10.54 -9.53
CA HIS A 93 -3.20 -9.30 -9.29
C HIS A 93 -3.64 -8.68 -7.96
N VAL A 94 -2.80 -7.75 -7.50
CA VAL A 94 -3.13 -6.78 -6.47
C VAL A 94 -3.28 -5.42 -7.15
N LEU A 95 -4.45 -4.82 -7.04
CA LEU A 95 -4.71 -3.45 -7.48
C LEU A 95 -4.81 -2.58 -6.23
N LEU A 96 -3.90 -1.62 -6.10
CA LEU A 96 -3.81 -0.70 -4.96
C LEU A 96 -4.25 0.70 -5.38
N GLY A 97 -5.11 1.32 -4.59
CA GLY A 97 -5.54 2.68 -4.77
C GLY A 97 -5.78 3.40 -3.45
N PHE A 98 -6.07 4.69 -3.57
CA PHE A 98 -6.37 5.53 -2.42
C PHE A 98 -7.63 6.36 -2.67
N ALA A 99 -8.35 6.69 -1.60
CA ALA A 99 -9.45 7.67 -1.58
C ALA A 99 -9.36 8.54 -0.31
N TRP A 100 -10.10 9.65 -0.28
CA TRP A 100 -10.46 10.33 0.96
C TRP A 100 -11.79 9.78 1.48
N SER A 101 -11.89 9.58 2.79
CA SER A 101 -13.09 9.10 3.45
C SER A 101 -13.43 9.97 4.66
N PRO A 102 -14.71 10.15 5.03
CA PRO A 102 -15.09 10.91 6.22
C PRO A 102 -14.47 10.34 7.50
N ALA A 103 -13.88 11.20 8.33
CA ALA A 103 -13.20 10.79 9.56
C ALA A 103 -14.15 10.23 10.64
N ASP A 104 -15.44 10.55 10.60
CA ASP A 104 -16.45 10.12 11.57
C ASP A 104 -16.97 8.69 11.30
N GLN A 105 -16.67 8.11 10.13
CA GLN A 105 -17.21 6.81 9.70
C GLN A 105 -16.18 5.91 9.00
N PRO A 106 -14.96 5.72 9.53
CA PRO A 106 -13.96 4.85 8.91
C PRO A 106 -14.46 3.40 8.83
N GLY A 107 -14.41 2.79 7.64
CA GLY A 107 -14.72 1.37 7.42
C GLY A 107 -16.19 0.95 7.56
N LYS A 108 -17.11 1.87 7.84
CA LYS A 108 -18.51 1.54 8.16
C LYS A 108 -19.29 0.92 6.99
N GLU A 109 -18.93 1.26 5.75
CA GLU A 109 -19.59 0.73 4.55
C GLU A 109 -19.21 -0.72 4.25
N ARG A 110 -17.90 -1.07 4.28
CA ARG A 110 -17.41 -2.43 4.00
C ARG A 110 -17.41 -3.38 5.19
N ALA A 111 -17.63 -2.89 6.42
CA ALA A 111 -17.83 -3.76 7.58
C ALA A 111 -19.07 -4.68 7.44
N ARG A 112 -20.03 -4.37 6.56
CA ARG A 112 -21.20 -5.22 6.30
C ARG A 112 -20.78 -6.51 5.58
N GLY A 113 -20.48 -7.56 6.35
CA GLY A 113 -20.07 -8.87 5.84
C GLY A 113 -18.55 -9.09 5.80
N GLY A 114 -17.77 -8.24 6.48
CA GLY A 114 -16.33 -8.36 6.60
C GLY A 114 -15.85 -8.32 8.05
N THR A 115 -14.56 -8.63 8.24
CA THR A 115 -13.91 -8.54 9.55
C THR A 115 -13.29 -7.15 9.71
N VAL A 116 -13.51 -6.53 10.88
CA VAL A 116 -12.90 -5.24 11.23
C VAL A 116 -11.68 -5.47 12.13
N TYR A 117 -10.63 -4.70 11.87
CA TYR A 117 -9.31 -4.82 12.46
C TYR A 117 -8.83 -3.50 13.03
N ASP A 118 -8.15 -3.57 14.16
CA ASP A 118 -7.18 -2.56 14.58
C ASP A 118 -5.83 -2.91 13.96
N VAL A 119 -5.22 -1.94 13.29
CA VAL A 119 -3.91 -2.07 12.64
C VAL A 119 -3.02 -0.95 13.16
N SER A 120 -2.38 -1.19 14.31
CA SER A 120 -1.56 -0.20 15.02
C SER A 120 -2.27 1.16 15.17
N GLY A 121 -3.57 1.17 15.53
CA GLY A 121 -4.36 2.39 15.69
C GLY A 121 -5.03 2.93 14.42
N ALA A 122 -4.74 2.35 13.25
CA ALA A 122 -5.55 2.53 12.04
C ALA A 122 -6.71 1.52 12.02
N THR A 123 -7.80 1.85 11.34
CA THR A 123 -8.93 0.92 11.15
C THR A 123 -8.74 0.16 9.85
N GLY A 124 -8.76 -1.17 9.92
CA GLY A 124 -8.73 -2.05 8.75
C GLY A 124 -10.07 -2.78 8.57
N THR A 125 -10.47 -3.03 7.34
CA THR A 125 -11.58 -3.93 7.03
C THR A 125 -11.18 -4.92 5.96
N ALA A 126 -11.54 -6.18 6.13
CA ALA A 126 -11.30 -7.21 5.12
C ALA A 126 -12.59 -7.95 4.80
N VAL A 127 -12.88 -8.05 3.50
CA VAL A 127 -13.96 -8.85 2.90
C VAL A 127 -13.35 -9.78 1.85
N PRO A 128 -14.10 -10.76 1.32
CA PRO A 128 -13.60 -11.56 0.21
C PRO A 128 -13.14 -10.65 -0.96
N LEU A 129 -11.89 -10.81 -1.38
CA LEU A 129 -11.22 -10.11 -2.50
C LEU A 129 -10.97 -8.60 -2.35
N ALA A 130 -11.32 -7.99 -1.21
CA ALA A 130 -11.05 -6.57 -0.98
C ALA A 130 -10.70 -6.27 0.47
N THR A 131 -9.66 -5.46 0.63
CA THR A 131 -9.16 -5.02 1.94
C THR A 131 -8.99 -3.51 1.90
N GLU A 132 -9.39 -2.84 2.98
CA GLU A 132 -9.26 -1.39 3.14
C GLU A 132 -8.54 -1.07 4.43
N LEU A 133 -7.82 0.06 4.43
CA LEU A 133 -7.23 0.66 5.61
C LEU A 133 -7.57 2.15 5.66
N PHE A 134 -7.94 2.63 6.83
CA PHE A 134 -8.30 4.01 7.10
C PHE A 134 -7.32 4.58 8.12
N ALA A 135 -6.54 5.57 7.70
CA ALA A 135 -5.53 6.21 8.54
C ALA A 135 -5.66 7.74 8.47
N PRO A 136 -5.44 8.46 9.59
CA PRO A 136 -5.29 9.91 9.57
C PRO A 136 -4.15 10.35 8.63
N CYS A 137 -4.38 11.46 7.93
CA CYS A 137 -3.39 12.10 7.08
C CYS A 137 -3.66 13.61 7.13
N GLU A 138 -3.13 14.27 8.17
CA GLU A 138 -3.32 15.70 8.39
C GLU A 138 -2.32 16.51 7.53
N LEU A 139 -2.85 17.36 6.65
CA LEU A 139 -2.06 18.23 5.78
C LEU A 139 -1.90 19.62 6.40
N GLY A 140 -0.79 20.29 6.08
CA GLY A 140 -0.56 21.68 6.47
C GLY A 140 -1.25 22.70 5.55
N GLY A 141 -1.13 23.98 5.92
CA GLY A 141 -1.59 25.10 5.09
C GLY A 141 -3.10 25.16 4.91
N GLU A 142 -3.55 25.58 3.72
CA GLU A 142 -4.98 25.72 3.36
C GLU A 142 -5.77 24.41 3.49
N LEU A 143 -5.09 23.25 3.41
CA LEU A 143 -5.71 21.93 3.50
C LEU A 143 -5.87 21.41 4.93
N SER A 144 -5.36 22.12 5.95
CA SER A 144 -5.48 21.73 7.37
C SER A 144 -6.92 21.53 7.84
N GLY A 145 -7.82 22.42 7.43
CA GLY A 145 -9.24 22.32 7.76
C GLY A 145 -9.90 21.08 7.14
N PRO A 146 -9.83 20.92 5.80
CA PRO A 146 -10.33 19.73 5.12
C PRO A 146 -9.71 18.41 5.61
N SER A 147 -8.39 18.34 5.81
CA SER A 147 -7.71 17.08 6.16
C SER A 147 -8.10 16.54 7.54
N ARG A 148 -8.47 17.41 8.49
CA ARG A 148 -8.95 16.97 9.82
C ARG A 148 -10.32 16.30 9.80
N LYS A 149 -11.09 16.50 8.71
CA LYS A 149 -12.40 15.87 8.50
C LYS A 149 -12.29 14.60 7.67
N ALA A 150 -11.08 14.25 7.25
CA ALA A 150 -10.79 13.18 6.32
C ALA A 150 -9.86 12.15 6.94
N VAL A 151 -9.98 10.91 6.48
CA VAL A 151 -8.95 9.88 6.61
C VAL A 151 -8.51 9.46 5.22
N LEU A 152 -7.23 9.15 5.08
CA LEU A 152 -6.71 8.49 3.89
C LEU A 152 -7.18 7.04 3.92
N ARG A 153 -7.96 6.67 2.91
CA ARG A 153 -8.40 5.29 2.70
C ARG A 153 -7.48 4.65 1.67
N ALA A 154 -6.79 3.58 2.05
CA ALA A 154 -6.16 2.68 1.08
C ALA A 154 -7.16 1.57 0.72
N ASP A 155 -7.27 1.30 -0.58
CA ASP A 155 -8.07 0.23 -1.16
C ASP A 155 -7.13 -0.77 -1.82
N ALA A 156 -7.29 -2.06 -1.51
CA ALA A 156 -6.73 -3.11 -2.34
C ALA A 156 -7.80 -4.08 -2.81
N THR A 157 -7.79 -4.35 -4.11
CA THR A 157 -8.47 -5.50 -4.70
C THR A 157 -7.45 -6.58 -4.94
N LEU A 158 -7.65 -7.74 -4.33
CA LEU A 158 -6.72 -8.86 -4.38
C LEU A 158 -7.42 -10.07 -4.99
N THR A 159 -6.87 -10.56 -6.09
CA THR A 159 -7.35 -11.78 -6.75
C THR A 159 -6.37 -12.93 -6.62
N VAL A 160 -5.23 -12.72 -5.94
CA VAL A 160 -4.20 -13.73 -5.72
C VAL A 160 -4.72 -14.78 -4.76
N ASP A 161 -4.71 -16.03 -5.22
CA ASP A 161 -5.03 -17.20 -4.39
C ASP A 161 -3.73 -17.81 -3.85
N ARG A 162 -3.59 -17.82 -2.52
CA ARG A 162 -2.43 -18.42 -1.84
C ARG A 162 -2.68 -19.87 -1.41
N GLY A 163 -3.86 -20.44 -1.71
CA GLY A 163 -4.22 -21.86 -1.68
C GLY A 163 -4.22 -22.56 -0.31
N ARG A 164 -3.23 -22.29 0.55
CA ARG A 164 -3.00 -22.95 1.84
C ARG A 164 -3.16 -22.03 3.05
N ASP A 165 -3.31 -20.73 2.81
CA ASP A 165 -3.48 -19.78 3.91
C ASP A 165 -4.88 -19.83 4.48
N THR A 166 -4.96 -19.71 5.79
CA THR A 166 -6.23 -19.37 6.45
C THR A 166 -6.64 -17.96 6.09
N ASP A 167 -7.95 -17.67 6.10
CA ASP A 167 -8.47 -16.31 5.91
C ASP A 167 -7.77 -15.31 6.84
N ARG A 168 -7.54 -15.70 8.10
CA ARG A 168 -6.86 -14.84 9.07
C ARG A 168 -5.42 -14.49 8.68
N GLN A 169 -4.66 -15.47 8.16
CA GLN A 169 -3.29 -15.23 7.68
C GLN A 169 -3.29 -14.33 6.45
N ARG A 170 -4.22 -14.58 5.51
CA ARG A 170 -4.45 -13.75 4.34
C ARG A 170 -4.74 -12.30 4.73
N GLU A 171 -5.80 -12.07 5.47
CA GLU A 171 -6.23 -10.73 5.90
C GLU A 171 -5.15 -10.00 6.71
N THR A 172 -4.37 -10.71 7.54
CA THR A 172 -3.24 -10.13 8.27
C THR A 172 -2.15 -9.62 7.33
N SER A 173 -1.74 -10.43 6.36
CA SER A 173 -0.70 -10.04 5.39
C SER A 173 -1.16 -8.90 4.49
N GLU A 174 -2.42 -8.93 4.05
CA GLU A 174 -3.03 -7.88 3.22
C GLU A 174 -3.09 -6.55 3.98
N LEU A 175 -3.61 -6.54 5.21
CA LEU A 175 -3.69 -5.32 6.03
C LEU A 175 -2.32 -4.76 6.39
N SER A 176 -1.33 -5.64 6.63
CA SER A 176 0.05 -5.22 6.88
C SER A 176 0.65 -4.56 5.64
N PHE A 177 0.40 -5.12 4.45
CA PHE A 177 0.81 -4.52 3.19
C PHE A 177 0.15 -3.15 2.98
N LEU A 178 -1.16 -3.03 3.19
CA LEU A 178 -1.87 -1.74 3.05
C LEU A 178 -1.34 -0.71 4.03
N TYR A 179 -1.06 -1.09 5.27
CA TYR A 179 -0.48 -0.19 6.26
C TYR A 179 0.85 0.38 5.79
N LEU A 180 1.74 -0.48 5.30
CA LEU A 180 3.06 -0.08 4.81
C LEU A 180 2.93 0.82 3.57
N MET A 181 2.03 0.50 2.65
CA MET A 181 1.77 1.33 1.47
C MET A 181 1.13 2.67 1.81
N THR A 182 0.22 2.70 2.78
CA THR A 182 -0.41 3.94 3.27
C THR A 182 0.62 4.84 3.93
N ARG A 183 1.59 4.26 4.64
CA ARG A 183 2.71 4.99 5.23
C ARG A 183 3.55 5.66 4.14
N GLU A 184 3.88 4.94 3.06
CA GLU A 184 4.63 5.54 1.94
C GLU A 184 3.80 6.61 1.22
N ALA A 185 2.51 6.37 0.97
CA ALA A 185 1.62 7.36 0.35
C ALA A 185 1.48 8.65 1.19
N ALA A 186 1.39 8.52 2.51
CA ALA A 186 1.34 9.66 3.41
C ALA A 186 2.64 10.49 3.41
N LYS A 187 3.81 9.83 3.26
CA LYS A 187 5.09 10.54 3.05
C LYS A 187 5.08 11.32 1.74
N VAL A 188 4.58 10.71 0.66
CA VAL A 188 4.45 11.37 -0.66
C VAL A 188 3.50 12.57 -0.59
N LEU A 189 2.38 12.45 0.15
CA LEU A 189 1.46 13.56 0.39
C LEU A 189 2.04 14.65 1.29
N GLY A 190 3.01 14.29 2.15
CA GLY A 190 3.60 15.17 3.15
C GLY A 190 2.67 15.44 4.32
N CYS A 191 1.88 14.44 4.73
CA CYS A 191 0.94 14.57 5.85
C CYS A 191 1.44 13.91 7.13
N GLU A 192 0.99 14.42 8.27
CA GLU A 192 1.18 13.78 9.57
C GLU A 192 0.23 12.60 9.73
N ASN A 193 0.77 11.45 10.13
CA ASN A 193 0.05 10.17 10.10
C ASN A 193 0.42 9.26 11.28
N HIS A 194 0.56 9.81 12.50
CA HIS A 194 1.07 9.14 13.71
C HIS A 194 0.77 7.63 13.88
N PRO A 195 -0.42 7.08 13.56
CA PRO A 195 -0.67 5.63 13.61
C PRO A 195 0.23 4.78 12.70
N LEU A 196 0.87 5.36 11.69
CA LEU A 196 1.68 4.70 10.66
C LEU A 196 3.19 4.73 10.94
N ALA A 197 3.63 5.02 12.17
CA ALA A 197 5.06 5.19 12.48
C ALA A 197 5.82 3.87 12.66
N ASP A 198 5.18 2.87 13.26
CA ASP A 198 5.83 1.62 13.67
C ASP A 198 5.58 0.49 12.66
N ASP A 199 6.02 -0.74 13.00
CA ASP A 199 5.64 -1.92 12.24
C ASP A 199 4.16 -2.28 12.47
N PRO A 200 3.46 -2.78 11.44
CA PRO A 200 2.04 -3.09 11.55
C PRO A 200 1.77 -4.26 12.50
N VAL A 201 0.83 -4.07 13.43
CA VAL A 201 0.26 -5.13 14.27
C VAL A 201 -1.24 -5.22 14.01
N VAL A 202 -1.69 -6.31 13.41
CA VAL A 202 -3.09 -6.51 13.03
C VAL A 202 -3.84 -7.31 14.10
N LYS A 203 -4.87 -6.74 14.70
CA LYS A 203 -5.72 -7.36 15.73
C LYS A 203 -7.19 -7.32 15.32
N PRO A 204 -7.91 -8.44 15.32
CA PRO A 204 -9.35 -8.42 15.06
C PRO A 204 -10.06 -7.67 16.18
N LEU A 205 -11.03 -6.81 15.83
CA LEU A 205 -11.90 -6.18 16.80
C LEU A 205 -13.03 -7.14 17.16
N THR A 206 -13.01 -7.63 18.40
CA THR A 206 -14.02 -8.56 18.93
C THR A 206 -15.42 -7.93 18.94
N GLY A 207 -16.41 -8.65 18.44
CA GLY A 207 -17.81 -8.18 18.32
C GLY A 207 -18.25 -7.91 16.88
N SER A 208 -17.33 -8.01 15.92
CA SER A 208 -17.61 -7.96 14.48
C SER A 208 -17.77 -9.39 13.95
N THR A 209 -18.90 -10.03 14.24
CA THR A 209 -19.26 -11.32 13.64
C THR A 209 -20.17 -11.04 12.44
N PRO A 210 -20.06 -11.80 11.32
CA PRO A 210 -20.98 -11.69 10.18
C PRO A 210 -22.46 -11.78 10.56
#